data_AF-Q7BKZ6-F1
#
_entry.id   AF-Q7BKZ6-F1
#
_cell.length_a   1.000
_cell.length_b   1.000
_cell.length_c   1.000
_cell.angle_alpha   90.00
_cell.angle_beta   90.00
_cell.angle_gamma   90.00
#
_symmetry.space_group_name_H-M   'P 1'
#
loop_
_entity.id
_entity.type
_entity.pdbx_description
1 polymer ?
#
loop_
_entity_poly.entity_id
_entity_poly.type
_entity_poly.pdbx_seq_one_letter_code
_entity_poly.pdbx_strand_id
1 'polypeptide(L)'
;AVARSIARGEGNVGIGNEKAANQVDGIDFIRIQEERYDLVIKESDLKYPIYQLIIRTIQSEEFKREIESLGGYDLKDIGKILDKT
;
A
#
# COMPACT_ATOMS: atom_id res chain seq x y z
N ALA A 1 -9.40 14.89 1.36
CA ALA A 1 -9.94 15.91 2.28
C ALA A 1 -8.82 16.77 2.85
N VAL A 2 -7.88 16.17 3.60
CA VAL A 2 -6.76 16.89 4.28
C VAL A 2 -5.95 17.79 3.33
N ALA A 3 -5.42 17.25 2.22
CA ALA A 3 -4.63 18.03 1.25
C ALA A 3 -5.34 19.31 0.78
N ARG A 4 -6.63 19.21 0.42
CA ARG A 4 -7.43 20.36 -0.01
C ARG A 4 -7.67 21.39 1.11
N SER A 5 -7.78 20.94 2.36
CA SER A 5 -7.91 21.85 3.51
C SER A 5 -6.63 22.65 3.74
N ILE A 6 -5.46 22.02 3.63
CA ILE A 6 -4.17 22.72 3.71
C ILE A 6 -4.02 23.71 2.55
N ALA A 7 -4.35 23.31 1.32
CA ALA A 7 -4.31 24.19 0.16
C ALA A 7 -5.22 25.44 0.29
N ARG A 8 -6.33 25.33 1.04
CA ARG A 8 -7.23 26.47 1.33
C ARG A 8 -6.79 27.32 2.52
N GLY A 9 -5.66 27.00 3.16
CA GLY A 9 -5.16 27.72 4.33
C GLY A 9 -5.91 27.42 5.63
N GLU A 10 -6.68 26.32 5.70
CA GLU A 10 -7.41 25.91 6.90
C GLU A 10 -6.49 25.30 7.98
N GLY A 11 -5.22 25.09 7.66
CA GLY A 11 -4.19 24.61 8.58
C GLY A 11 -2.78 24.73 7.96
N ASN A 12 -1.75 24.57 8.79
CA ASN A 12 -0.36 24.68 8.32
C ASN A 12 0.23 23.37 7.81
N VAL A 13 -0.14 22.22 8.40
CA VAL A 13 0.38 20.89 8.05
C VAL A 13 -0.73 19.86 8.22
N GLY A 14 -0.71 18.79 7.40
CA GLY A 14 -1.60 17.64 7.54
C GLY A 14 -0.89 16.33 7.20
N ILE A 15 -1.32 15.24 7.83
CA ILE A 15 -0.81 13.89 7.54
C ILE A 15 -1.68 13.24 6.46
N GLY A 16 -1.05 12.63 5.46
CA GLY A 16 -1.72 11.92 4.38
C GLY A 16 -0.72 11.17 3.50
N ASN A 17 -1.24 10.42 2.53
CA ASN A 17 -0.39 9.74 1.55
C ASN A 17 0.01 10.67 0.39
N GLU A 18 1.15 10.36 -0.22
CA GLU A 18 1.75 11.13 -1.31
C GLU A 18 0.80 11.26 -2.51
N LYS A 19 0.09 10.18 -2.85
CA LYS A 19 -0.85 10.15 -3.98
C LYS A 19 -1.97 11.18 -3.84
N ALA A 20 -2.52 11.35 -2.64
CA ALA A 20 -3.58 12.33 -2.41
C ALA A 20 -3.05 13.77 -2.38
N ALA A 21 -1.82 13.98 -1.91
CA ALA A 21 -1.17 15.28 -1.94
C ALA A 21 -0.88 15.73 -3.39
N ASN A 22 -0.34 14.83 -4.22
CA ASN A 22 0.02 15.12 -5.62
C ASN A 22 -1.18 15.40 -6.54
N GLN A 23 -2.42 15.19 -6.06
CA GLN A 23 -3.65 15.55 -6.78
C GLN A 23 -4.17 16.95 -6.44
N VAL A 24 -3.47 17.68 -5.58
CA VAL A 24 -3.88 19.00 -5.10
C VAL A 24 -2.75 19.99 -5.31
N ASP A 25 -3.00 21.01 -6.12
CA ASP A 25 -2.04 22.10 -6.32
C ASP A 25 -1.94 23.01 -5.09
N GLY A 26 -0.79 23.67 -4.94
CA GLY A 26 -0.58 24.69 -3.91
C GLY A 26 -0.18 24.16 -2.53
N ILE A 27 0.24 22.89 -2.45
CA ILE A 27 0.86 22.29 -1.25
C ILE A 27 2.10 21.49 -1.65
N ASP A 28 3.07 21.42 -0.74
CA ASP A 28 4.22 20.53 -0.88
C ASP A 28 4.01 19.25 -0.10
N PHE A 29 4.44 18.11 -0.65
CA PHE A 29 4.49 16.85 0.08
C PHE A 29 5.88 16.63 0.68
N ILE A 30 5.94 16.51 2.01
CA ILE A 30 7.16 16.18 2.74
C ILE A 30 7.11 14.71 3.16
N ARG A 31 7.99 13.88 2.60
CA ARG A 31 8.07 12.45 2.92
C ARG A 31 8.59 12.24 4.34
N ILE A 32 7.79 11.61 5.20
CA ILE A 32 8.16 11.28 6.59
C ILE A 32 8.56 9.81 6.71
N GLN A 33 7.73 8.90 6.19
CA GLN A 33 7.95 7.46 6.28
C GLN A 33 7.31 6.74 5.10
N GLU A 34 7.87 5.56 4.78
CA GLU A 34 7.21 4.60 3.91
C GLU A 34 6.17 3.81 4.71
N GLU A 35 4.97 3.67 4.15
CA GLU A 35 3.93 2.82 4.71
C GLU A 35 3.91 1.48 3.96
N ARG A 36 3.92 0.37 4.71
CA ARG A 36 3.83 -0.98 4.17
C ARG A 36 2.45 -1.56 4.47
N TYR A 37 1.87 -2.24 3.49
CA TYR A 37 0.62 -2.97 3.63
C TYR A 37 0.90 -4.47 3.66
N ASP A 38 0.50 -5.13 4.74
CA ASP A 38 0.68 -6.56 4.94
C ASP A 38 -0.67 -7.29 4.86
N LEU A 39 -0.72 -8.42 4.14
CA LEU A 39 -1.91 -9.30 4.13
C LEU A 39 -1.84 -10.25 5.32
N VAL A 40 -2.74 -10.08 6.27
CA VAL A 40 -2.84 -10.93 7.46
C VAL A 40 -3.86 -12.04 7.23
N ILE A 41 -3.44 -13.30 7.39
CA ILE A 41 -4.28 -14.48 7.31
C ILE A 41 -4.18 -15.24 8.62
N LYS A 42 -5.32 -15.62 9.19
CA LYS A 42 -5.35 -16.45 10.39
C LYS A 42 -4.79 -17.84 10.06
N GLU A 43 -3.83 -18.33 10.83
CA GLU A 43 -3.16 -19.60 10.53
C GLU A 43 -4.13 -20.80 10.46
N SER A 44 -5.15 -20.81 11.32
CA SER A 44 -6.21 -21.84 11.33
C SER A 44 -6.96 -21.95 10.01
N ASP A 45 -6.94 -20.89 9.21
CA ASP A 45 -7.71 -20.78 7.98
C ASP A 45 -6.88 -21.18 6.76
N LEU A 46 -5.55 -21.29 6.89
CA LEU A 46 -4.66 -21.75 5.81
C LEU A 46 -5.00 -23.15 5.28
N LYS A 47 -5.74 -23.95 6.06
CA LYS A 47 -6.26 -25.24 5.62
C LYS A 47 -7.27 -25.13 4.47
N TYR A 48 -7.92 -23.97 4.31
CA TYR A 48 -8.93 -23.79 3.27
C TYR A 48 -8.28 -23.45 1.92
N PRO A 49 -8.72 -24.09 0.81
CA PRO A 49 -8.11 -23.89 -0.51
C PRO A 49 -8.06 -22.45 -1.01
N ILE A 50 -9.00 -21.60 -0.58
CA ILE A 50 -9.07 -20.20 -0.98
C ILE A 50 -7.82 -19.40 -0.54
N TYR A 51 -7.32 -19.62 0.68
CA TYR A 51 -6.14 -18.90 1.15
C TYR A 51 -4.87 -19.40 0.46
N GLN A 52 -4.80 -20.69 0.15
CA GLN A 52 -3.73 -21.26 -0.66
C GLN A 52 -3.73 -20.66 -2.07
N LEU A 53 -4.91 -20.46 -2.66
CA LEU A 53 -5.06 -19.80 -3.96
C LEU A 53 -4.59 -18.35 -3.89
N ILE A 54 -5.05 -17.56 -2.91
CA ILE A 54 -4.62 -16.16 -2.73
C ILE A 54 -3.10 -16.05 -2.64
N ILE A 55 -2.47 -16.85 -1.78
CA ILE A 55 -1.00 -16.84 -1.60
C ILE A 55 -0.30 -17.18 -2.92
N ARG A 56 -0.75 -18.23 -3.63
CA ARG A 56 -0.17 -18.62 -4.92
C ARG A 56 -0.34 -17.54 -5.99
N THR A 57 -1.49 -16.87 -6.03
CA THR A 57 -1.75 -15.77 -6.97
C THR A 57 -0.78 -14.61 -6.71
N ILE A 58 -0.64 -14.17 -5.45
CA ILE A 58 0.29 -13.08 -5.09
C ILE A 58 1.74 -13.45 -5.41
N GLN A 59 2.11 -14.72 -5.27
CA GLN A 59 3.45 -15.22 -5.56
C GLN A 59 3.72 -15.43 -7.06
N SER A 60 2.68 -15.43 -7.90
CA SER A 60 2.83 -15.67 -9.34
C SER A 60 3.54 -14.53 -10.05
N GLU A 61 4.36 -14.86 -11.05
CA GLU A 61 5.09 -13.86 -11.84
C GLU A 61 4.15 -12.99 -12.67
N GLU A 62 3.01 -13.53 -13.11
CA GLU A 62 1.98 -12.78 -13.82
C GLU A 62 1.43 -11.65 -12.94
N PHE A 63 1.02 -11.96 -11.71
CA PHE A 63 0.51 -10.98 -10.77
C PHE A 63 1.56 -9.92 -10.41
N LYS A 64 2.81 -10.34 -10.15
CA LYS A 64 3.89 -9.39 -9.85
C LYS A 64 4.11 -8.39 -10.98
N ARG A 65 4.13 -8.85 -12.23
CA ARG A 65 4.27 -7.98 -13.42
C ARG A 65 3.11 -7.00 -13.56
N GLU A 66 1.88 -7.46 -13.28
CA GLU A 66 0.70 -6.60 -13.31
C GLU A 66 0.82 -5.49 -12.26
N ILE A 67 1.22 -5.81 -11.03
CA ILE A 67 1.40 -4.82 -9.97
C ILE A 67 2.58 -3.87 -10.25
N GLU A 68 3.69 -4.36 -10.78
CA GLU A 68 4.82 -3.51 -11.22
C GLU A 68 4.35 -2.45 -12.23
N SER A 69 3.46 -2.82 -13.15
CA SER A 69 2.93 -1.92 -14.17
C SER A 69 2.08 -0.76 -13.62
N LEU A 70 1.51 -0.92 -12.43
CA LEU A 70 0.73 0.15 -11.77
C LEU A 70 1.62 1.29 -11.27
N GLY A 71 2.89 1.01 -10.99
CA GLY A 71 3.86 1.97 -10.44
C GLY A 71 3.51 2.46 -9.03
N GLY A 72 4.48 3.11 -8.37
CA GLY A 72 4.26 3.75 -7.06
C GLY A 72 4.21 2.81 -5.86
N TYR A 73 4.52 1.52 -6.03
CA TYR A 73 4.64 0.53 -4.95
C TYR A 73 6.04 -0.07 -4.91
N ASP A 74 6.58 -0.27 -3.70
CA ASP A 74 7.77 -1.10 -3.47
C ASP A 74 7.32 -2.56 -3.32
N LEU A 75 7.78 -3.42 -4.21
CA LEU A 75 7.37 -4.83 -4.28
C LEU A 75 8.41 -5.79 -3.69
N LYS A 76 9.46 -5.29 -3.02
CA LYS A 76 10.56 -6.11 -2.51
C LYS A 76 10.12 -7.34 -1.71
N ASP A 77 8.98 -7.26 -1.02
CA ASP A 77 8.46 -8.30 -0.13
C ASP A 77 7.15 -8.94 -0.59
N ILE A 78 6.69 -8.65 -1.81
CA ILE A 78 5.42 -9.18 -2.32
C ILE A 78 5.38 -10.71 -2.27
N GLY A 79 4.30 -11.26 -1.70
CA GLY A 79 4.08 -12.71 -1.60
C GLY A 79 5.01 -13.45 -0.63
N LYS A 80 5.88 -12.75 0.12
CA LYS A 80 6.68 -13.37 1.20
C LYS A 80 5.84 -13.52 2.46
N ILE A 81 6.07 -14.61 3.19
CA ILE A 81 5.59 -14.74 4.58
C ILE A 81 6.59 -14.00 5.46
N LEU A 82 6.20 -12.85 5.99
CA LEU A 82 7.07 -11.99 6.80
C LEU A 82 7.21 -12.49 8.24
N ASP A 83 6.13 -13.03 8.81
CA ASP A 83 6.10 -13.52 10.17
C ASP A 83 5.01 -14.60 10.36
N LYS A 84 5.11 -15.37 11.45
CA LYS A 84 4.10 -16.31 11.94
C LYS A 84 4.01 -16.16 13.45
N THR A 85 2.84 -15.82 13.96
CA THR A 85 2.59 -15.53 15.38
C THR A 85 1.54 -16.47 15.95
#